data_AF-A0A2M7ERV8-F1
#
_entry.id   AF-A0A2M7ERV8-F1
#
_cell.length_a   1.000
_cell.length_b   1.000
_cell.length_c   1.000
_cell.angle_alpha   90.00
_cell.angle_beta   90.00
_cell.angle_gamma   90.00
#
_symmetry.space_group_name_H-M   'P 1'
#
loop_
_entity.id
_entity.type
_entity.pdbx_description
1 polymer ?
#
loop_
_entity_poly.entity_id
_entity_poly.type
_entity_poly.pdbx_seq_one_letter_code
_entity_poly.pdbx_strand_id
1 'polypeptide(L)'
;MIINSANLDALRVGFKTSFQGAFNAVPSLRDRVATTIPSSASENIYGWLGELSSMQKWLGPRTIDNLKNSDYRIRNEAWEKTVGVDRNDIEDDTLGQYATRFDMLGRAAARHPEQLVFAA
;
A
#
# COMPACT_ATOMS: atom_id res chain seq x y z
N MET A 1 -4.32 -28.39 20.88
CA MET A 1 -5.47 -28.49 19.94
C MET A 1 -5.21 -29.54 18.87
N ILE A 2 -6.21 -30.35 18.48
CA ILE A 2 -6.04 -31.34 17.40
C ILE A 2 -5.97 -30.60 16.05
N ILE A 3 -4.92 -30.82 15.25
CA ILE A 3 -4.86 -30.28 13.90
C ILE A 3 -5.82 -31.05 12.99
N ASN A 4 -6.89 -30.39 12.58
CA ASN A 4 -7.82 -30.87 11.58
C ASN A 4 -8.27 -29.70 10.68
N SER A 5 -8.95 -30.01 9.58
CA SER A 5 -9.39 -28.99 8.61
C SER A 5 -10.27 -27.91 9.24
N ALA A 6 -11.28 -28.29 10.03
CA ALA A 6 -12.20 -27.35 10.66
C ALA A 6 -11.48 -26.35 11.59
N ASN A 7 -10.53 -26.86 12.36
CA ASN A 7 -9.70 -26.10 13.29
C ASN A 7 -8.76 -25.13 12.55
N LEU A 8 -8.12 -25.58 11.47
CA LEU A 8 -7.29 -24.70 10.65
C LEU A 8 -8.10 -23.60 9.94
N ASP A 9 -9.33 -23.91 9.52
CA ASP A 9 -10.22 -22.93 8.89
C ASP A 9 -10.67 -21.86 9.88
N ALA A 10 -11.02 -22.25 11.11
CA ALA A 10 -11.32 -21.30 12.19
C ALA A 10 -10.13 -20.36 12.46
N LEU A 11 -8.91 -20.89 12.50
CA LEU A 11 -7.69 -20.08 12.68
C LEU A 11 -7.46 -19.11 11.52
N ARG A 12 -7.66 -19.54 10.27
CA ARG A 12 -7.56 -18.66 9.10
C ARG A 12 -8.55 -17.49 9.19
N VAL A 13 -9.78 -17.75 9.61
CA VAL A 13 -10.79 -16.69 9.80
C VAL A 13 -10.38 -15.73 10.92
N GLY A 14 -9.88 -16.24 12.03
CA GLY A 14 -9.38 -15.43 13.15
C GLY A 14 -8.23 -14.52 12.72
N PHE A 15 -7.20 -15.08 12.10
CA PHE A 15 -6.04 -14.32 11.62
C PHE A 15 -6.42 -13.31 10.54
N LYS A 16 -7.33 -13.66 9.62
CA LYS A 16 -7.86 -12.72 8.62
C LYS A 16 -8.60 -11.56 9.29
N THR A 17 -9.37 -11.82 10.34
CA THR A 17 -10.09 -10.79 11.09
C THR A 17 -9.12 -9.83 11.77
N SER A 18 -8.11 -10.35 12.47
CA SER A 18 -7.02 -9.55 13.07
C SER A 18 -6.33 -8.68 12.03
N PHE A 19 -5.88 -9.29 10.92
CA PHE A 19 -5.23 -8.57 9.82
C PHE A 19 -6.12 -7.43 9.27
N GLN A 20 -7.38 -7.72 8.93
CA GLN A 20 -8.27 -6.74 8.32
C GLN A 20 -8.63 -5.61 9.29
N GLY A 21 -8.86 -5.94 10.57
CA GLY A 21 -9.12 -4.96 11.61
C GLY A 21 -7.95 -3.99 11.77
N ALA A 22 -6.73 -4.54 11.84
CA ALA A 22 -5.52 -3.73 11.97
C ALA A 22 -5.19 -2.92 10.70
N PHE A 23 -5.46 -3.47 9.51
CA PHE A 23 -5.30 -2.78 8.22
C PHE A 23 -6.22 -1.55 8.15
N ASN A 24 -7.51 -1.72 8.46
CA ASN A 24 -8.51 -0.66 8.39
C ASN A 24 -8.30 0.43 9.46
N ALA A 25 -7.65 0.10 10.58
CA ALA A 25 -7.41 1.03 11.68
C ALA A 25 -6.23 2.00 11.43
N VAL A 26 -5.42 1.77 10.40
CA VAL A 26 -4.31 2.68 10.07
C VAL A 26 -4.86 3.95 9.42
N PRO A 27 -4.56 5.16 9.96
CA PRO A 27 -4.98 6.40 9.35
C PRO A 27 -4.27 6.61 8.00
N SER A 28 -5.05 6.90 6.96
CA SER A 28 -4.55 7.28 5.62
C SER A 28 -4.31 8.79 5.58
N LEU A 29 -3.06 9.19 5.34
CA LEU A 29 -2.69 10.58 5.07
C LEU A 29 -2.38 10.80 3.59
N ARG A 30 -2.06 9.74 2.83
CA ARG A 30 -1.74 9.82 1.40
C ARG A 30 -2.85 10.50 0.60
N ASP A 31 -4.11 10.24 0.94
CA ASP A 31 -5.26 10.78 0.20
C ASP A 31 -5.39 12.32 0.35
N ARG A 32 -4.68 12.92 1.33
CA ARG A 32 -4.64 14.38 1.52
C ARG A 32 -3.50 15.06 0.78
N VAL A 33 -2.43 14.32 0.46
CA VAL A 33 -1.18 14.88 -0.11
C VAL A 33 -0.90 14.38 -1.52
N ALA A 34 -1.56 13.30 -1.96
CA ALA A 34 -1.34 12.67 -3.25
C ALA A 34 -2.67 12.25 -3.91
N THR A 35 -2.73 12.38 -5.24
CA THR A 35 -3.86 11.91 -6.05
C THR A 35 -3.65 10.46 -6.44
N THR A 36 -4.64 9.60 -6.18
CA THR A 36 -4.60 8.20 -6.61
C THR A 36 -5.07 8.09 -8.05
N ILE A 37 -4.20 7.61 -8.95
CA ILE A 37 -4.56 7.31 -10.34
C ILE A 37 -4.50 5.79 -10.53
N PRO A 38 -5.58 5.14 -10.98
CA PRO A 38 -5.56 3.71 -11.24
C PRO A 38 -4.61 3.39 -12.40
N SER A 39 -3.73 2.40 -12.23
CA SER A 39 -2.81 1.91 -13.25
C SER A 39 -3.17 0.48 -13.64
N SER A 40 -3.29 0.21 -14.94
CA SER A 40 -3.50 -1.14 -15.49
C SER A 40 -2.31 -1.64 -16.32
N ALA A 41 -1.35 -0.77 -16.64
CA ALA A 41 -0.13 -1.11 -17.38
C ALA A 41 1.02 -1.47 -16.41
N SER A 42 2.16 -1.93 -16.93
CA SER A 42 3.37 -2.17 -16.11
C SER A 42 4.04 -0.86 -15.65
N GLU A 43 3.78 0.24 -16.35
CA GLU A 43 4.27 1.57 -16.02
C GLU A 43 3.30 2.64 -16.53
N ASN A 44 3.27 3.77 -15.84
CA ASN A 44 2.62 4.98 -16.30
C ASN A 44 3.67 6.02 -16.65
N ILE A 45 3.62 6.53 -17.88
CA ILE A 45 4.49 7.60 -18.37
C ILE A 45 3.70 8.91 -18.32
N TYR A 46 4.18 9.86 -17.53
CA TYR A 46 3.57 11.18 -17.35
C TYR A 46 4.40 12.25 -18.05
N GLY A 47 4.40 12.22 -19.39
CA GLY A 47 5.10 13.19 -20.24
C GLY A 47 4.79 14.66 -19.91
N TRP A 48 3.53 14.91 -19.52
CA TRP A 48 2.95 16.23 -19.27
C TRP A 48 3.30 16.84 -17.92
N LEU A 49 3.83 16.07 -16.95
CA LEU A 49 4.04 16.57 -15.59
C LEU A 49 5.15 17.63 -15.51
N GLY A 50 6.08 17.64 -16.47
CA GLY A 50 7.13 18.65 -16.58
C GLY A 50 6.83 19.81 -17.55
N GLU A 51 5.63 19.85 -18.14
CA GLU A 51 5.30 20.80 -19.21
C GLU A 51 4.65 22.10 -18.71
N LEU A 52 4.10 22.10 -17.50
CA LEU A 52 3.33 23.24 -16.99
C LEU A 52 4.23 24.19 -16.18
N SER A 53 4.55 25.35 -16.76
CA SER A 53 5.18 26.43 -16.01
C SER A 53 4.20 27.04 -15.01
N SER A 54 4.72 27.64 -13.92
CA SER A 54 3.88 28.37 -12.97
C SER A 54 3.16 29.54 -13.67
N MET A 55 1.91 29.82 -13.30
CA MET A 55 1.16 30.94 -13.86
C MET A 55 1.92 32.27 -13.70
N GLN A 56 2.16 32.95 -14.81
CA GLN A 56 2.86 34.24 -14.83
C GLN A 56 1.87 35.40 -14.98
N LYS A 57 2.24 36.57 -14.43
CA LYS A 57 1.47 37.80 -14.63
C LYS A 57 1.53 38.19 -16.11
N TRP A 58 0.39 38.60 -16.68
CA TRP A 58 0.35 39.15 -18.04
C TRP A 58 1.19 40.43 -18.13
N LEU A 59 2.33 40.33 -18.83
CA LEU A 59 3.23 41.45 -19.13
C LEU A 59 3.23 41.80 -20.63
N GLY A 60 2.44 41.11 -21.44
CA GLY A 60 2.40 41.25 -22.90
C GLY A 60 1.52 40.18 -23.57
N PRO A 61 1.71 39.92 -24.89
CA PRO A 61 1.01 38.86 -25.62
C PRO A 61 1.16 37.49 -24.95
N ARG A 62 0.16 36.62 -25.15
CA ARG A 62 0.13 35.28 -24.54
C ARG A 62 1.38 34.48 -24.91
N THR A 63 2.14 34.08 -23.90
CA THR A 63 3.21 33.10 -24.06
C THR A 63 2.59 31.70 -24.01
N ILE A 64 2.97 30.85 -24.96
CA ILE A 64 2.52 29.46 -25.05
C ILE A 64 3.68 28.58 -24.59
N ASP A 65 3.45 27.76 -23.57
CA ASP A 65 4.43 26.76 -23.14
C ASP A 65 4.54 25.69 -24.22
N ASN A 66 5.76 25.47 -24.72
CA ASN A 66 6.05 24.39 -25.65
C ASN A 66 6.12 23.06 -24.89
N LEU A 67 5.40 22.06 -25.39
CA LEU A 67 5.41 20.68 -24.90
C LEU A 67 6.86 20.15 -24.90
N LYS A 68 7.38 19.84 -23.71
CA LYS A 68 8.66 19.16 -23.52
C LYS A 68 8.35 17.79 -22.95
N ASN A 69 8.65 16.74 -23.71
CA ASN A 69 8.56 15.36 -23.21
C ASN A 69 9.57 15.15 -22.07
N SER A 70 9.12 15.34 -20.84
CA SER A 70 9.82 14.82 -19.66
C SER A 70 9.40 13.37 -19.44
N ASP A 71 10.33 12.42 -19.54
CA ASP A 71 10.09 10.99 -19.29
C ASP A 71 9.90 10.68 -17.80
N TYR A 72 8.85 11.22 -17.17
CA TYR A 72 8.50 10.83 -15.81
C TYR A 72 7.78 9.49 -15.86
N ARG A 73 8.47 8.41 -15.47
CA ARG A 73 7.96 7.04 -15.51
C ARG A 73 7.80 6.52 -14.08
N ILE A 74 6.58 6.15 -13.72
CA ILE A 74 6.30 5.38 -12.51
C ILE A 74 6.09 3.93 -12.91
N ARG A 75 6.94 3.03 -12.41
CA ARG A 75 6.82 1.58 -12.62
C ARG A 75 5.98 0.96 -11.51
N ASN A 76 5.10 0.03 -11.86
CA ASN A 76 4.34 -0.73 -10.88
C ASN A 76 5.23 -1.81 -10.28
N GLU A 77 5.45 -1.75 -8.96
CA GLU A 77 6.26 -2.72 -8.20
C GLU A 77 5.36 -3.61 -7.33
N ALA A 78 5.72 -4.89 -7.24
CA ALA A 78 5.01 -5.85 -6.40
C ALA A 78 5.68 -5.96 -5.03
N TRP A 79 4.87 -5.95 -3.97
CA TRP A 79 5.33 -5.98 -2.59
C TRP A 79 4.68 -7.15 -1.84
N GLU A 80 5.46 -7.84 -1.01
CA GLU A 80 4.98 -8.94 -0.20
C GLU A 80 5.53 -8.89 1.22
N LYS A 81 4.75 -9.45 2.15
CA LYS A 81 5.24 -9.80 3.48
C LYS A 81 4.51 -11.06 3.96
N THR A 82 5.28 -12.10 4.22
CA THR A 82 4.75 -13.41 4.63
C THR A 82 5.08 -13.71 6.10
N VAL A 83 4.12 -14.29 6.84
CA VAL A 83 4.30 -14.72 8.24
C VAL A 83 3.90 -16.20 8.36
N GLY A 84 4.81 -17.01 8.92
CA GLY A 84 4.57 -18.43 9.22
C GLY A 84 4.06 -18.64 10.64
N VAL A 85 3.23 -19.68 10.82
CA VAL A 85 2.76 -20.18 12.13
C VAL A 85 3.34 -21.58 12.32
N ASP A 86 4.00 -21.82 13.45
CA ASP A 86 4.55 -23.15 13.73
C ASP A 86 3.42 -24.14 13.97
N ARG A 87 3.61 -25.38 13.52
CA ARG A 87 2.68 -26.47 13.80
C ARG A 87 2.59 -26.74 15.30
N ASN A 88 3.72 -26.74 15.99
CA ASN A 88 3.77 -27.07 17.41
C ASN A 88 2.96 -26.04 18.23
N ASP A 89 3.02 -24.77 17.85
CA ASP A 89 2.23 -23.72 18.51
C ASP A 89 0.71 -23.87 18.31
N ILE A 90 0.30 -24.49 17.20
CA ILE A 90 -1.10 -24.86 16.97
C ILE A 90 -1.47 -26.07 17.83
N GLU A 91 -0.59 -27.07 17.93
CA GLU A 91 -0.81 -28.27 18.75
C GLU A 91 -0.85 -27.93 20.25
N ASP A 92 -0.06 -26.96 20.70
CA ASP A 92 0.06 -26.53 22.09
C ASP A 92 -0.96 -25.42 22.48
N ASP A 93 -1.78 -24.96 21.53
CA ASP A 93 -2.79 -23.90 21.73
C ASP A 93 -2.19 -22.56 22.25
N THR A 94 -0.98 -22.23 21.80
CA THR A 94 -0.23 -21.02 22.18
C THR A 94 -0.47 -19.85 21.22
N LEU A 95 -1.65 -19.81 20.59
CA LEU A 95 -1.94 -18.93 19.44
C LEU A 95 -2.28 -17.47 19.81
N GLY A 96 -2.44 -17.16 21.09
CA GLY A 96 -2.70 -15.80 21.57
C GLY A 96 -1.63 -14.79 21.13
N GLN A 97 -0.37 -15.23 20.97
CA GLN A 97 0.72 -14.38 20.50
C GLN A 97 0.67 -14.11 18.99
N TYR A 98 0.04 -14.99 18.22
CA TYR A 98 -0.05 -14.88 16.76
C TYR A 98 -1.04 -13.81 16.34
N ALA A 99 -2.12 -13.60 17.09
CA ALA A 99 -3.08 -12.51 16.82
C ALA A 99 -2.37 -11.15 16.70
N THR A 100 -1.48 -10.83 17.65
CA THR A 100 -0.68 -9.59 17.61
C THR A 100 0.27 -9.54 16.41
N ARG A 101 0.82 -10.68 15.96
CA ARG A 101 1.68 -10.74 14.77
C ARG A 101 0.88 -10.45 13.49
N PHE A 102 -0.33 -10.99 13.37
CA PHE A 102 -1.22 -10.70 12.23
C PHE A 102 -1.74 -9.26 12.26
N ASP A 103 -1.97 -8.68 13.44
CA ASP A 103 -2.26 -7.25 13.57
C ASP A 103 -1.08 -6.38 13.08
N MET A 104 0.14 -6.72 13.48
CA MET A 104 1.34 -6.03 12.99
C MET A 104 1.51 -6.18 11.48
N LEU A 105 1.17 -7.34 10.92
CA LEU A 105 1.18 -7.58 9.49
C LEU A 105 0.17 -6.68 8.75
N GLY A 106 -1.07 -6.59 9.26
CA GLY A 106 -2.10 -5.69 8.72
C GLY A 106 -1.67 -4.23 8.75
N ARG A 107 -1.07 -3.79 9.87
CA ARG A 107 -0.52 -2.43 10.00
C ARG A 107 0.63 -2.17 9.03
N ALA A 108 1.53 -3.13 8.85
CA ALA A 108 2.65 -2.98 7.92
C ALA A 108 2.15 -2.84 6.47
N ALA A 109 1.19 -3.67 6.06
CA ALA A 109 0.58 -3.61 4.73
C ALA A 109 -0.12 -2.26 4.49
N ALA A 110 -0.89 -1.76 5.47
CA ALA A 110 -1.60 -0.47 5.33
C ALA A 110 -0.66 0.75 5.35
N ARG A 111 0.45 0.70 6.11
CA ARG A 111 1.42 1.81 6.16
C ARG A 111 2.35 1.87 4.97
N HIS A 112 2.53 0.76 4.26
CA HIS A 112 3.53 0.71 3.19
C HIS A 112 3.28 1.75 2.07
N PRO A 113 2.05 1.95 1.56
CA PRO A 113 1.76 3.02 0.62
C PRO A 113 2.08 4.43 1.15
N GLU A 114 1.82 4.68 2.44
CA GLU A 114 2.14 5.96 3.09
C GLU A 114 3.65 6.20 3.10
N GLN A 115 4.44 5.18 3.44
CA GLN A 115 5.90 5.28 3.45
C GLN A 115 6.45 5.63 2.08
N LEU A 116 5.90 5.06 1.00
CA LEU A 116 6.32 5.38 -0.36
C LEU A 116 6.00 6.84 -0.73
N VAL A 117 4.88 7.39 -0.27
CA VAL A 117 4.47 8.77 -0.55
C VAL A 117 5.34 9.79 0.18
N PHE A 118 5.73 9.53 1.43
CA PHE A 118 6.54 10.46 2.24
C PHE A 118 8.05 10.29 2.09
N ALA A 119 8.51 9.21 1.47
CA ALA A 119 9.94 8.97 1.20
C ALA A 119 10.41 9.48 -0.17
N ALA A 120 9.47 9.87 -1.05
CA ALA A 120 9.74 10.48 -2.36
C ALA A 120 10.03 11.99 -2.24
#